data_AF-A0A257SXF7-F1
#
_entry.id   AF-A0A257SXF7-F1
#
_cell.length_a   1.000
_cell.length_b   1.000
_cell.length_c   1.000
_cell.angle_alpha   90.00
_cell.angle_beta   90.00
_cell.angle_gamma   90.00
#
_symmetry.space_group_name_H-M   'P 1'
#
loop_
_entity.id
_entity.type
_entity.pdbx_description
1 polymer ?
#
loop_
_entity_poly.entity_id
_entity_poly.type
_entity_poly.pdbx_seq_one_letter_code
_entity_poly.pdbx_strand_id
1 'polypeptide(L)'
;LNRALYLVPNYPPALQMLAELDFKAGKADAAFDHLRVVLAQEPDNADALLLAGRIAAQQGRTTQAQSFWQRCVTASPYSVAGKQAQQLLLQNG
;
A
#
# COMPACT_ATOMS: atom_id res chain seq x y z
N LEU A 1 -20.85 -3.03 12.49
CA LEU A 1 -19.48 -3.03 11.96
C LEU A 1 -18.38 -2.94 13.05
N ASN A 2 -18.67 -2.53 14.30
CA ASN A 2 -17.66 -2.31 15.36
C ASN A 2 -17.15 -3.57 16.11
N ARG A 3 -17.31 -4.79 15.56
CA ARG A 3 -16.91 -6.03 16.26
C ARG A 3 -15.68 -6.74 15.68
N ALA A 4 -15.24 -6.36 14.47
CA ALA A 4 -14.09 -7.00 13.82
C ALA A 4 -12.73 -6.53 14.37
N LEU A 5 -12.68 -5.35 15.00
CA LEU A 5 -11.45 -4.78 15.56
C LEU A 5 -10.94 -5.50 16.83
N TYR A 6 -11.70 -6.43 17.40
CA TYR A 6 -11.34 -7.13 18.65
C TYR A 6 -10.72 -8.52 18.45
N LEU A 7 -10.59 -9.04 17.22
CA LEU A 7 -10.27 -10.46 17.04
C LEU A 7 -8.81 -10.82 16.77
N VAL A 8 -7.97 -9.95 16.22
CA VAL A 8 -6.50 -10.14 16.22
C VAL A 8 -5.87 -8.75 16.06
N PRO A 9 -5.12 -8.22 17.06
CA PRO A 9 -4.26 -7.07 16.83
C PRO A 9 -3.33 -7.41 15.67
N ASN A 10 -3.28 -6.55 14.64
CA ASN A 10 -2.44 -6.72 13.44
C ASN A 10 -2.97 -7.67 12.35
N TYR A 11 -4.29 -7.81 12.15
CA TYR A 11 -4.83 -8.54 10.99
C TYR A 11 -4.62 -7.78 9.66
N PRO A 12 -3.84 -8.31 8.70
CA PRO A 12 -3.43 -7.54 7.52
C PRO A 12 -4.58 -7.00 6.64
N PRO A 13 -5.65 -7.75 6.33
CA PRO A 13 -6.77 -7.21 5.54
C PRO A 13 -7.48 -6.02 6.20
N ALA A 14 -7.63 -6.04 7.53
CA ALA A 14 -8.23 -4.92 8.26
C ALA A 14 -7.30 -3.70 8.27
N LEU A 15 -6.00 -3.90 8.47
CA LEU A 15 -5.00 -2.83 8.42
C LEU A 15 -4.89 -2.21 7.03
N GLN A 16 -4.96 -3.01 5.97
CA GLN A 16 -4.97 -2.51 4.59
C GLN A 16 -6.21 -1.63 4.34
N MET A 17 -7.40 -2.08 4.77
CA MET A 17 -8.61 -1.29 4.65
C MET A 17 -8.55 0.01 5.45
N LEU A 18 -7.98 -0.01 6.67
CA LEU A 18 -7.73 1.20 7.45
C LEU A 18 -6.75 2.15 6.73
N ALA A 19 -5.67 1.61 6.16
CA ALA A 19 -4.71 2.42 5.40
C ALA A 19 -5.37 3.12 4.21
N GLU A 20 -6.24 2.43 3.47
CA GLU A 20 -6.97 3.03 2.36
C GLU A 20 -7.90 4.16 2.82
N LEU A 21 -8.59 3.97 3.95
CA LEU A 21 -9.48 4.99 4.51
C LEU A 21 -8.71 6.21 5.00
N ASP A 22 -7.60 6.01 5.72
CA ASP A 22 -6.76 7.09 6.21
C ASP A 22 -6.09 7.85 5.06
N PHE A 23 -5.64 7.14 4.01
CA PHE A 23 -5.09 7.77 2.82
C PHE A 23 -6.13 8.67 2.12
N LYS A 24 -7.35 8.18 1.93
CA LYS A 24 -8.47 8.98 1.38
C LYS A 24 -8.83 10.16 2.27
N ALA A 25 -8.62 10.05 3.58
CA ALA A 25 -8.82 11.15 4.53
C ALA A 25 -7.64 12.13 4.60
N GLY A 26 -6.61 11.98 3.75
CA GLY A 26 -5.42 12.82 3.75
C GLY A 26 -4.42 12.53 4.88
N LYS A 27 -4.64 11.46 5.65
CA LYS A 27 -3.78 11.03 6.76
C LYS A 27 -2.71 10.05 6.27
N ALA A 28 -1.84 10.55 5.38
CA ALA A 28 -0.85 9.73 4.69
C ALA A 28 0.11 8.97 5.64
N ASP A 29 0.52 9.59 6.75
CA ASP A 29 1.43 8.95 7.71
C ASP A 29 0.76 7.80 8.48
N ALA A 30 -0.47 8.00 8.97
CA ALA A 30 -1.24 6.94 9.62
C ALA A 30 -1.50 5.76 8.67
N ALA A 31 -1.85 6.06 7.42
CA ALA A 31 -2.02 5.04 6.39
C ALA A 31 -0.73 4.23 6.19
N PHE A 32 0.42 4.90 6.15
CA PHE A 32 1.71 4.23 6.00
C PHE A 32 2.07 3.34 7.20
N ASP A 33 1.77 3.77 8.43
CA ASP A 33 2.00 2.96 9.63
C ASP A 33 1.19 1.65 9.62
N HIS A 34 -0.05 1.69 9.16
CA HIS A 34 -0.84 0.48 8.94
C HIS A 34 -0.20 -0.44 7.88
N LEU A 35 0.24 0.13 6.74
CA LEU A 35 0.89 -0.65 5.68
C LEU A 35 2.23 -1.25 6.12
N ARG A 36 2.98 -0.60 7.01
CA ARG A 36 4.21 -1.18 7.55
C ARG A 36 3.96 -2.51 8.25
N VAL A 37 2.87 -2.62 8.98
CA VAL A 37 2.48 -3.86 9.67
C VAL A 37 2.01 -4.92 8.67
N VAL A 38 1.24 -4.52 7.64
CA VAL A 38 0.83 -5.42 6.54
C VAL A 38 2.06 -5.97 5.83
N LEU A 39 2.96 -5.11 5.37
CA LEU A 39 4.15 -5.49 4.60
C LEU A 39 5.21 -6.22 5.42
N ALA A 40 5.17 -6.13 6.75
CA ALA A 40 6.01 -6.95 7.62
C ALA A 40 5.53 -8.40 7.68
N GLN A 41 4.22 -8.64 7.55
CA GLN A 41 3.62 -9.98 7.57
C GLN A 41 3.48 -10.57 6.16
N GLU A 42 3.18 -9.72 5.18
CA GLU A 42 2.96 -10.06 3.78
C GLU A 42 3.84 -9.16 2.89
N PRO A 43 5.16 -9.44 2.78
CA PRO A 43 6.11 -8.57 2.08
C PRO A 43 5.80 -8.35 0.59
N ASP A 44 5.05 -9.28 0.00
CA ASP A 44 4.66 -9.31 -1.41
C ASP A 44 3.17 -9.00 -1.62
N ASN A 45 2.48 -8.47 -0.61
CA ASN A 45 1.10 -8.00 -0.78
C ASN A 45 1.06 -6.83 -1.78
N ALA A 46 0.57 -7.12 -2.99
CA ALA A 46 0.58 -6.18 -4.11
C ALA A 46 -0.27 -4.93 -3.86
N ASP A 47 -1.44 -5.07 -3.23
CA ASP A 47 -2.31 -3.93 -2.93
C ASP A 47 -1.68 -2.99 -1.89
N ALA A 48 -1.05 -3.56 -0.85
CA ALA A 48 -0.31 -2.81 0.15
C ALA A 48 0.91 -2.09 -0.44
N LEU A 49 1.68 -2.76 -1.31
CA LEU A 49 2.81 -2.17 -2.02
C LEU A 49 2.36 -1.03 -2.94
N LEU A 50 1.25 -1.21 -3.67
CA LEU A 50 0.70 -0.17 -4.54
C LEU A 50 0.31 1.08 -3.73
N LEU A 51 -0.40 0.89 -2.60
CA LEU A 51 -0.83 2.00 -1.75
C LEU A 51 0.36 2.71 -1.10
N ALA A 52 1.37 1.97 -0.64
CA ALA A 52 2.61 2.54 -0.10
C ALA A 52 3.33 3.41 -1.14
N GLY A 53 3.37 2.97 -2.41
CA GLY A 53 3.94 3.76 -3.49
C GLY A 53 3.15 5.04 -3.78
N ARG A 54 1.81 4.98 -3.76
CA ARG A 54 0.95 6.17 -3.91
C ARG A 54 1.16 7.19 -2.78
N ILE A 55 1.26 6.72 -1.54
CA ILE A 55 1.55 7.56 -0.37
C ILE A 55 2.91 8.25 -0.55
N ALA A 56 3.95 7.50 -0.91
CA ALA A 56 5.28 8.05 -1.12
C ALA A 56 5.30 9.10 -2.24
N ALA A 57 4.59 8.86 -3.34
CA ALA A 57 4.47 9.80 -4.45
C ALA A 57 3.77 11.10 -4.02
N GLN A 58 2.66 11.02 -3.28
CA GLN A 58 1.95 12.19 -2.75
C GLN A 58 2.84 13.03 -1.81
N GLN A 59 3.76 12.38 -1.10
CA GLN A 59 4.74 13.05 -0.23
C GLN A 59 5.98 13.59 -0.98
N GLY A 60 6.02 13.50 -2.31
CA GLY A 60 7.17 13.92 -3.12
C GLY A 60 8.38 12.98 -3.03
N ARG A 61 8.22 11.78 -2.44
CA ARG A 61 9.29 10.78 -2.29
C ARG A 61 9.32 9.86 -3.51
N THR A 62 9.60 10.43 -4.68
CA THR A 62 9.49 9.75 -5.99
C THR A 62 10.30 8.45 -6.06
N THR A 63 11.56 8.45 -5.61
CA THR A 63 12.40 7.24 -5.62
C THR A 63 11.81 6.11 -4.77
N GLN A 64 11.23 6.44 -3.62
CA GLN A 64 10.59 5.46 -2.75
C GLN A 64 9.29 4.93 -3.37
N ALA A 65 8.52 5.80 -4.02
CA ALA A 65 7.31 5.41 -4.75
C ALA A 65 7.63 4.40 -5.86
N GLN A 66 8.64 4.69 -6.69
CA GLN A 66 9.11 3.78 -7.73
C GLN A 66 9.56 2.43 -7.16
N SER A 67 10.29 2.43 -6.04
CA SER A 67 10.71 1.18 -5.39
C SER A 67 9.53 0.31 -4.98
N PHE A 68 8.49 0.89 -4.37
CA PHE A 68 7.29 0.15 -3.98
C PHE A 68 6.50 -0.36 -5.19
N TRP A 69 6.32 0.46 -6.23
CA TRP A 69 5.65 0.03 -7.45
C TRP A 69 6.41 -1.06 -8.18
N GLN A 70 7.75 -0.99 -8.24
CA GLN A 70 8.56 -2.04 -8.84
C GLN A 70 8.36 -3.37 -8.11
N ARG A 71 8.38 -3.36 -6.77
CA ARG A 71 8.07 -4.54 -5.96
C ARG A 71 6.65 -5.05 -6.21
N CYS A 72 5.67 -4.16 -6.32
CA CYS A 72 4.28 -4.54 -6.64
C CYS A 72 4.18 -5.27 -7.99
N VAL A 73 4.86 -4.77 -9.03
CA VAL A 73 4.89 -5.43 -10.34
C VAL A 73 5.59 -6.78 -10.26
N THR A 74 6.71 -6.87 -9.54
CA THR A 74 7.43 -8.14 -9.35
C THR A 74 6.59 -9.18 -8.60
N ALA A 75 5.88 -8.77 -7.54
CA ALA A 75 5.07 -9.66 -6.72
C ALA A 75 3.83 -10.20 -7.44
N SER A 76 3.16 -9.37 -8.26
CA SER A 76 1.91 -9.77 -8.93
C SER A 76 1.68 -9.02 -10.24
N PRO A 77 2.44 -9.31 -11.32
CA PRO A 77 2.44 -8.53 -12.55
C PRO A 77 1.09 -8.55 -13.31
N TYR A 78 0.30 -9.61 -13.14
CA TYR A 78 -0.99 -9.76 -13.82
C TYR A 78 -2.20 -9.29 -13.00
N SER A 79 -1.98 -8.93 -11.72
CA SER A 79 -3.02 -8.40 -10.85
C SER A 79 -3.44 -6.98 -11.25
N VAL A 80 -4.60 -6.53 -10.76
CA VAL A 80 -5.03 -5.13 -10.93
C VAL A 80 -3.98 -4.19 -10.34
N ALA A 81 -3.46 -4.49 -9.15
CA ALA A 81 -2.45 -3.68 -8.49
C ALA A 81 -1.15 -3.61 -9.28
N GLY A 82 -0.64 -4.74 -9.77
CA GLY A 82 0.58 -4.80 -10.59
C GLY A 82 0.45 -3.99 -11.88
N LYS A 83 -0.68 -4.09 -12.59
CA LYS A 83 -0.94 -3.29 -13.79
C LYS A 83 -0.99 -1.79 -13.48
N GLN A 84 -1.61 -1.40 -12.37
CA GLN A 84 -1.66 -0.01 -11.92
C GLN A 84 -0.26 0.51 -11.53
N ALA A 85 0.53 -0.30 -10.81
CA ALA A 85 1.91 0.03 -10.46
C ALA A 85 2.78 0.22 -11.70
N GLN A 86 2.62 -0.62 -12.72
CA GLN A 86 3.31 -0.48 -13.99
C GLN A 86 2.96 0.82 -14.70
N GLN A 87 1.68 1.20 -14.75
CA GLN A 87 1.25 2.47 -15.32
C GLN A 87 1.86 3.67 -14.57
N LEU A 88 1.90 3.61 -13.24
CA LEU A 88 2.48 4.67 -12.41
C LEU A 88 3.99 4.82 -12.62
N LEU A 89 4.73 3.71 -12.79
CA LEU A 89 6.16 3.74 -13.11
C LEU A 89 6.42 4.44 -14.45
N LEU A 90 5.61 4.18 -15.46
CA LEU A 90 5.76 4.81 -16.79
C LEU A 90 5.44 6.31 -16.79
N GLN A 91 4.58 6.77 -15.87
CA GLN A 91 4.20 8.17 -15.76
C GLN A 91 5.15 9.01 -14.90
N ASN A 92 5.94 8.35 -14.04
CA ASN A 92 6.82 9.00 -13.05
C ASN A 92 8.31 8.64 -13.24
N GLY A 93 8.67 8.09 -14.40
CA GLY A 93 10.07 7.88 -14.82
C GLY A 93 10.51 9.00 -15.75
#